data_AF-A0A8D8C7K7-F1
#
_entry.id   AF-A0A8D8C7K7-F1
#
_cell.length_a   1.000
_cell.length_b   1.000
_cell.length_c   1.000
_cell.angle_alpha   90.00
_cell.angle_beta   90.00
_cell.angle_gamma   90.00
#
_symmetry.space_group_name_H-M   'P 1'
#
loop_
_entity.id
_entity.type
_entity.pdbx_description
1 polymer ?
#
loop_
_entity_poly.entity_id
_entity_poly.type
_entity_poly.pdbx_seq_one_letter_code
_entity_poly.pdbx_strand_id
1 'polypeptide(L)'
;MADGNPANGQNGEQQPGAQPAPQANPVIVQMMGMFQNMMLQMQQQSAAMLRQQQDFMRTIETSRQVPVQPEKIIDLLASNIKEFRYDAESCLTFAAWYSRYEDLFEQDAARLEDDAKVRLLLRKLGMAEHERYSSFILPAKPKAMTFEDTVNTLKGLFGATESVVSKRYRCLQNVKQPTEDHVTYACRVNKLCVEFELAKLTEDQFKCLVYVCGLKSENDAEIRTRLLSKIEEQDVTLQQLSDECQRLLNLKHDNAMIESQPSLVNKVQQQWEDRGRGIGKAQQQWANRGRGHDKQQQQLDRGRDKKQDRSSSPSPVRSTKGRNRWACWLCGGLHKARNCEYQDYRCADCNEIGHREGYCRSSESFYHGREKKTEAVSSN
;
A
#
# COMPACT_ATOMS: atom_id res chain seq x y z
N MET A 1 -19.35 57.05 92.16
CA MET A 1 -19.94 56.01 91.30
C MET A 1 -18.98 54.85 91.27
N ALA A 2 -19.52 53.67 91.57
CA ALA A 2 -19.03 52.34 91.25
C ALA A 2 -17.73 51.87 91.94
N ASP A 3 -17.96 50.92 92.83
CA ASP A 3 -17.07 50.22 93.75
C ASP A 3 -15.98 49.38 93.08
N GLY A 4 -14.81 49.33 93.71
CA GLY A 4 -13.73 48.40 93.38
C GLY A 4 -12.50 48.57 94.28
N ASN A 5 -12.20 47.51 95.05
CA ASN A 5 -11.03 47.26 95.93
C ASN A 5 -11.06 47.96 97.31
N PRO A 6 -10.36 47.48 98.38
CA PRO A 6 -9.33 46.42 98.52
C PRO A 6 -9.71 45.36 99.60
N ALA A 7 -8.96 44.32 100.01
CA ALA A 7 -7.54 44.19 100.33
C ALA A 7 -7.15 42.71 100.63
N ASN A 8 -5.87 42.42 100.38
CA ASN A 8 -4.88 41.66 101.17
C ASN A 8 -5.29 40.53 102.14
N GLY A 9 -4.63 39.37 102.01
CA GLY A 9 -4.63 38.31 103.02
C GLY A 9 -3.82 37.07 102.60
N GLN A 10 -2.52 37.06 102.89
CA GLN A 10 -1.67 35.88 102.78
C GLN A 10 -2.06 34.84 103.83
N ASN A 11 -2.32 33.60 103.43
CA ASN A 11 -2.21 32.40 104.27
C ASN A 11 -1.88 31.20 103.37
N GLY A 12 -0.71 30.61 103.59
CA GLY A 12 -0.28 29.38 102.93
C GLY A 12 -0.77 28.17 103.71
N GLU A 13 -1.78 27.48 103.20
CA GLU A 13 -2.19 26.15 103.67
C GLU A 13 -1.37 25.06 102.98
N GLN A 14 -0.70 24.23 103.79
CA GLN A 14 0.03 23.04 103.37
C GLN A 14 -0.91 21.84 103.27
N GLN A 15 -0.76 21.08 102.17
CA GLN A 15 -1.40 19.78 101.93
C GLN A 15 -0.99 18.72 102.97
N PRO A 16 -1.90 17.81 103.38
CA PRO A 16 -1.50 16.55 104.00
C PRO A 16 -1.21 15.49 102.94
N GLY A 17 0.01 14.94 103.00
CA GLY A 17 0.51 13.88 102.12
C GLY A 17 -0.14 12.51 102.35
N ALA A 18 -0.19 11.74 101.27
CA ALA A 18 -0.68 10.37 101.22
C ALA A 18 0.31 9.36 101.84
N GLN A 19 -0.27 8.46 102.65
CA GLN A 19 -0.02 7.02 102.88
C GLN A 19 1.41 6.43 102.86
N PRO A 20 1.63 5.34 103.62
CA PRO A 20 2.17 4.16 102.91
C PRO A 20 1.44 2.85 103.22
N ALA A 21 1.21 2.11 102.14
CA ALA A 21 0.76 0.73 102.06
C ALA A 21 1.84 -0.26 102.57
N PRO A 22 1.49 -1.52 102.90
CA PRO A 22 2.39 -2.44 103.60
C PRO A 22 3.59 -2.86 102.72
N GLN A 23 4.78 -2.81 103.31
CA GLN A 23 6.04 -3.17 102.65
C GLN A 23 6.09 -4.68 102.35
N ALA A 24 6.10 -5.04 101.07
CA ALA A 24 6.38 -6.40 100.63
C ALA A 24 7.87 -6.73 100.82
N ASN A 25 8.15 -7.92 101.36
CA ASN A 25 9.48 -8.42 101.71
C ASN A 25 10.44 -8.39 100.49
N PRO A 26 11.61 -7.72 100.56
CA PRO A 26 12.48 -7.44 99.39
C PRO A 26 12.95 -8.67 98.62
N VAL A 27 13.07 -9.82 99.29
CA VAL A 27 13.47 -11.09 98.66
C VAL A 27 12.39 -11.63 97.72
N ILE A 28 11.10 -11.46 98.07
CA ILE A 28 9.97 -11.91 97.25
C ILE A 28 9.84 -11.04 95.99
N VAL A 29 10.07 -9.73 96.12
CA VAL A 29 10.08 -8.78 95.00
C VAL A 29 11.21 -9.11 94.02
N GLN A 30 12.40 -9.46 94.53
CA GLN A 30 13.53 -9.85 93.68
C GLN A 30 13.27 -11.16 92.93
N MET A 31 12.63 -12.14 93.59
CA MET A 31 12.31 -13.43 92.95
C MET A 31 11.19 -13.29 91.90
N MET A 32 10.16 -12.47 92.13
CA MET A 32 9.17 -12.11 91.11
C MET A 32 9.81 -11.37 89.93
N GLY A 33 10.76 -10.47 90.17
CA GLY A 33 11.50 -9.78 89.12
C GLY A 33 12.34 -10.72 88.25
N MET A 34 13.01 -11.71 88.86
CA MET A 34 13.75 -12.74 88.12
C MET A 34 12.83 -13.63 87.27
N PHE A 35 11.69 -14.05 87.83
CA PHE A 35 10.71 -14.86 87.11
C PHE A 35 10.05 -14.09 85.96
N GLN A 36 9.73 -12.80 86.17
CA GLN A 36 9.18 -11.93 85.15
C GLN A 36 10.18 -11.67 84.03
N ASN A 37 11.47 -11.49 84.34
CA ASN A 37 12.55 -11.39 83.35
C ASN A 37 12.70 -12.68 82.53
N MET A 38 12.57 -13.86 83.15
CA MET A 38 12.63 -15.15 82.46
C MET A 38 11.45 -15.34 81.49
N MET A 39 10.23 -14.99 81.91
CA MET A 39 9.06 -15.03 81.02
C MET A 39 9.17 -14.04 79.87
N LEU A 40 9.69 -12.83 80.12
CA LEU A 40 9.91 -11.83 79.08
C LEU A 40 10.96 -12.30 78.07
N GLN A 41 12.03 -12.96 78.52
CA GLN A 41 13.05 -13.53 77.65
C GLN A 41 12.48 -14.63 76.73
N MET A 42 11.67 -15.52 77.29
CA MET A 42 11.03 -16.59 76.50
C MET A 42 10.06 -16.02 75.46
N GLN A 43 9.29 -14.98 75.82
CA GLN A 43 8.39 -14.29 74.89
C GLN A 43 9.14 -13.54 73.78
N GLN A 44 10.31 -12.96 74.08
CA GLN A 44 11.14 -12.31 73.06
C GLN A 44 11.74 -13.33 72.08
N GLN A 45 12.15 -14.51 72.55
CA GLN A 45 12.66 -15.57 71.68
C GLN A 45 11.58 -16.09 70.72
N SER A 46 10.34 -16.28 71.19
CA SER A 46 9.24 -16.72 70.32
C SER A 46 8.86 -15.66 69.28
N ALA A 47 8.86 -14.38 69.66
CA ALA A 47 8.60 -13.27 68.74
C ALA A 47 9.71 -13.11 67.67
N ALA A 48 10.98 -13.31 68.05
CA ALA A 48 12.10 -13.26 67.12
C ALA A 48 12.04 -14.39 66.07
N MET A 49 11.68 -15.61 66.49
CA MET A 49 11.49 -16.74 65.58
C MET A 49 10.34 -16.51 64.59
N LEU A 50 9.22 -15.94 65.05
CA LEU A 50 8.10 -15.55 64.18
C LEU A 50 8.48 -14.48 63.15
N ARG A 51 9.27 -13.48 63.55
CA ARG A 51 9.82 -12.47 62.62
C ARG A 51 10.75 -13.10 61.59
N GLN A 52 11.64 -14.01 62.02
CA GLN A 52 12.54 -14.71 61.09
C GLN A 52 11.75 -15.56 60.07
N GLN A 53 10.67 -16.22 60.49
CA GLN A 53 9.81 -16.97 59.59
C GLN A 53 9.06 -16.05 58.61
N GLN A 54 8.59 -14.89 59.07
CA GLN A 54 7.96 -13.88 58.21
C GLN A 54 8.96 -13.26 57.21
N ASP A 55 10.18 -12.96 57.64
CA ASP A 55 11.23 -12.43 56.77
C ASP A 55 11.67 -13.46 55.72
N PHE A 56 11.71 -14.74 56.08
CA PHE A 56 11.96 -15.84 55.14
C PHE A 56 10.86 -15.96 54.09
N MET A 57 9.58 -15.94 54.51
CA MET A 57 8.43 -15.94 53.61
C MET A 57 8.45 -14.73 52.66
N ARG A 58 8.75 -13.53 53.19
CA ARG A 58 8.85 -12.29 52.42
C ARG A 58 10.03 -12.35 51.43
N THR A 59 11.15 -12.94 51.82
CA THR A 59 12.31 -13.12 50.93
C THR A 59 12.00 -14.10 49.79
N ILE A 60 11.24 -15.16 50.06
CA ILE A 60 10.75 -16.08 49.01
C ILE A 60 9.78 -15.38 48.07
N GLU A 61 8.84 -14.58 48.58
CA GLU A 61 7.93 -13.78 47.74
C GLU A 61 8.69 -12.76 46.88
N THR A 62 9.70 -12.11 47.44
CA THR A 62 10.54 -11.13 46.73
C THR A 62 11.44 -11.81 45.68
N SER A 63 11.94 -13.01 45.96
CA SER A 63 12.72 -13.82 45.01
C SER A 63 11.86 -14.36 43.84
N ARG A 64 10.55 -14.55 44.08
CA ARG A 64 9.58 -14.94 43.06
C ARG A 64 9.28 -13.80 42.07
N GLN A 65 9.55 -12.56 42.45
CA GLN A 65 9.57 -11.40 41.56
C GLN A 65 10.97 -11.23 40.95
N VAL A 66 11.35 -12.13 40.04
CA VAL A 66 12.50 -11.86 39.17
C VAL A 66 12.20 -10.55 38.43
N PRO A 67 13.06 -9.51 38.50
CA PRO A 67 12.90 -8.33 37.66
C PRO A 67 12.92 -8.81 36.21
N VAL A 68 11.76 -8.81 35.56
CA VAL A 68 11.64 -9.14 34.15
C VAL A 68 12.49 -8.09 33.44
N GLN A 69 13.68 -8.47 32.95
CA GLN A 69 14.47 -7.61 32.07
C GLN A 69 13.88 -7.75 30.68
N PRO A 70 12.93 -6.88 30.27
CA PRO A 70 12.07 -7.14 29.12
C PRO A 70 12.91 -7.10 27.84
N GLU A 71 13.93 -6.24 27.81
CA GLU A 71 14.92 -6.10 26.74
C GLU A 71 15.60 -7.44 26.41
N LYS A 72 16.06 -8.20 27.42
CA LYS A 72 16.72 -9.50 27.20
C LYS A 72 15.76 -10.57 26.67
N ILE A 73 14.50 -10.54 27.12
CA ILE A 73 13.46 -11.44 26.62
C ILE A 73 13.14 -11.09 25.17
N ILE A 74 12.98 -9.81 24.86
CA ILE A 74 12.76 -9.32 23.50
C ILE A 74 13.91 -9.73 22.58
N ASP A 75 15.18 -9.59 23.00
CA ASP A 75 16.33 -10.01 22.20
C ASP A 75 16.34 -11.52 21.93
N LEU A 76 16.06 -12.34 22.95
CA LEU A 76 15.98 -13.79 22.81
C LEU A 76 14.86 -14.18 21.84
N LEU A 77 13.65 -13.64 22.02
CA LEU A 77 12.50 -13.92 21.15
C LEU A 77 12.74 -13.41 19.72
N ALA A 78 13.34 -12.22 19.56
CA ALA A 78 13.64 -11.64 18.25
C ALA A 78 14.62 -12.48 17.44
N SER A 79 15.50 -13.24 18.10
CA SER A 79 16.44 -14.15 17.43
C SER A 79 15.75 -15.36 16.78
N ASN A 80 14.60 -15.78 17.32
CA ASN A 80 13.81 -16.90 16.81
C ASN A 80 12.87 -16.50 15.66
N ILE A 81 12.66 -15.20 15.44
CA ILE A 81 11.79 -14.68 14.40
C ILE A 81 12.65 -14.28 13.20
N LYS A 82 12.26 -14.68 11.98
CA LYS A 82 12.91 -14.19 10.74
C LYS A 82 12.36 -12.82 10.37
N GLU A 83 13.19 -11.97 9.78
CA GLU A 83 12.75 -10.68 9.23
C GLU A 83 11.61 -10.89 8.22
N PHE A 84 10.57 -10.07 8.33
CA PHE A 84 9.47 -10.00 7.38
C PHE A 84 9.81 -9.04 6.25
N ARG A 85 9.61 -9.48 5.00
CA ARG A 85 9.66 -8.65 3.81
C ARG A 85 8.42 -8.93 2.99
N TYR A 86 7.73 -7.88 2.58
CA TYR A 86 6.50 -8.01 1.82
C TYR A 86 6.81 -8.27 0.35
N ASP A 87 6.21 -9.31 -0.20
CA ASP A 87 6.21 -9.60 -1.62
C ASP A 87 4.82 -10.08 -2.05
N ALA A 88 4.16 -9.25 -2.85
CA ALA A 88 2.82 -9.52 -3.37
C ALA A 88 2.84 -10.65 -4.42
N GLU A 89 3.89 -10.76 -5.24
CA GLU A 89 3.98 -11.72 -6.35
C GLU A 89 4.26 -13.13 -5.84
N SER A 90 5.12 -13.26 -4.82
CA SER A 90 5.44 -14.53 -4.17
C SER A 90 4.45 -14.92 -3.06
N CYS A 91 3.36 -14.16 -2.87
CA CYS A 91 2.38 -14.33 -1.80
C CYS A 91 2.98 -14.33 -0.37
N LEU A 92 4.10 -13.63 -0.17
CA LEU A 92 4.72 -13.43 1.15
C LEU A 92 4.00 -12.30 1.89
N THR A 93 2.78 -12.60 2.30
CA THR A 93 1.92 -11.69 3.06
C THR A 93 2.29 -11.68 4.54
N PHE A 94 1.94 -10.59 5.23
CA PHE A 94 2.15 -10.51 6.67
C PHE A 94 1.36 -11.59 7.42
N ALA A 95 0.13 -11.90 7.00
CA ALA A 95 -0.68 -12.95 7.61
C ALA A 95 -0.01 -14.33 7.56
N ALA A 96 0.53 -14.71 6.40
CA ALA A 96 1.24 -15.99 6.23
C ALA A 96 2.58 -16.04 6.98
N TRP A 97 3.27 -14.90 7.08
CA TRP A 97 4.48 -14.81 7.90
C TRP A 97 4.15 -14.91 9.40
N TYR A 98 3.12 -14.17 9.84
CA TYR A 98 2.71 -14.05 11.24
C TYR A 98 2.18 -15.38 11.78
N SER A 99 1.42 -16.15 10.99
CA SER A 99 0.87 -17.45 11.43
C SER A 99 1.96 -18.46 11.84
N ARG A 100 3.21 -18.29 11.39
CA ARG A 100 4.35 -19.14 11.80
C ARG A 100 4.90 -18.77 13.18
N TYR A 101 4.61 -17.56 13.65
CA TYR A 101 5.12 -16.99 14.89
C TYR A 101 3.99 -16.59 15.85
N GLU A 102 2.73 -16.86 15.50
CA GLU A 102 1.54 -16.49 16.29
C GLU A 102 1.64 -17.06 17.70
N ASP A 103 1.91 -18.37 17.84
CA ASP A 103 2.12 -19.04 19.13
C ASP A 103 3.26 -18.41 19.96
N LEU A 104 4.32 -17.90 19.32
CA LEU A 104 5.42 -17.24 20.03
C LEU A 104 4.92 -15.93 20.69
N PHE A 105 4.07 -15.16 20.00
CA PHE A 105 3.49 -13.95 20.58
C PHE A 105 2.41 -14.24 21.64
N GLU A 106 1.67 -15.33 21.48
CA GLU A 106 0.62 -15.73 22.40
C GLU A 106 1.14 -16.41 23.67
N GLN A 107 2.13 -17.31 23.55
CA GLN A 107 2.63 -18.13 24.65
C GLN A 107 3.95 -17.61 25.21
N ASP A 108 4.98 -17.47 24.38
CA ASP A 108 6.33 -17.13 24.85
C ASP A 108 6.44 -15.65 25.26
N ALA A 109 5.73 -14.78 24.53
CA ALA A 109 5.62 -13.36 24.84
C ALA A 109 4.42 -13.03 25.74
N ALA A 110 3.69 -14.02 26.30
CA ALA A 110 2.48 -13.79 27.09
C ALA A 110 2.67 -12.82 28.26
N ARG A 111 3.88 -12.83 28.85
CA ARG A 111 4.25 -11.98 30.00
C ARG A 111 4.68 -10.56 29.60
N LEU A 112 4.82 -10.28 28.31
CA LEU A 112 5.17 -8.95 27.82
C LEU A 112 3.92 -8.08 27.70
N GLU A 113 4.05 -6.82 28.10
CA GLU A 113 3.03 -5.80 27.83
C GLU A 113 2.95 -5.49 26.33
N ASP A 114 1.82 -4.93 25.91
CA ASP A 114 1.54 -4.61 24.51
C ASP A 114 2.63 -3.74 23.86
N ASP A 115 3.14 -2.70 24.53
CA ASP A 115 4.24 -1.87 23.99
C ASP A 115 5.50 -2.70 23.70
N ALA A 116 5.83 -3.67 24.55
CA ALA A 116 6.97 -4.56 24.36
C ALA A 116 6.73 -5.55 23.19
N LYS A 117 5.50 -6.09 23.06
CA LYS A 117 5.12 -6.95 21.93
C LYS A 117 5.13 -6.19 20.61
N VAL A 118 4.61 -4.97 20.59
CA VAL A 118 4.64 -4.07 19.42
C VAL A 118 6.10 -3.77 19.04
N ARG A 119 6.96 -3.39 20.00
CA ARG A 119 8.39 -3.18 19.72
C ARG A 119 9.08 -4.41 19.14
N LEU A 120 8.82 -5.59 19.71
CA LEU A 120 9.35 -6.86 19.21
C LEU A 120 8.89 -7.11 17.76
N LEU A 121 7.60 -6.95 17.48
CA LEU A 121 7.04 -7.17 16.14
C LEU A 121 7.63 -6.21 15.11
N LEU A 122 7.66 -4.92 15.42
CA LEU A 122 8.16 -3.87 14.52
C LEU A 122 9.66 -4.02 14.25
N ARG A 123 10.44 -4.49 15.22
CA ARG A 123 11.87 -4.81 15.03
C ARG A 123 12.11 -5.92 13.99
N LYS A 124 11.10 -6.75 13.72
CA LYS A 124 11.20 -7.85 12.75
C LYS A 124 10.63 -7.49 11.38
N LEU A 125 10.12 -6.28 11.19
CA LEU A 125 9.76 -5.78 9.86
C LEU A 125 11.01 -5.31 9.12
N GLY A 126 11.06 -5.56 7.82
CA GLY A 126 12.02 -4.94 6.93
C GLY A 126 11.88 -3.41 6.94
N MET A 127 12.94 -2.71 6.52
CA MET A 127 13.00 -1.25 6.56
C MET A 127 11.82 -0.58 5.83
N ALA A 128 11.50 -1.06 4.63
CA ALA A 128 10.42 -0.50 3.81
C ALA A 128 9.04 -0.75 4.43
N GLU A 129 8.84 -1.95 5.00
CA GLU A 129 7.60 -2.32 5.67
C GLU A 129 7.39 -1.51 6.95
N HIS A 130 8.46 -1.35 7.74
CA HIS A 130 8.42 -0.53 8.95
C HIS A 130 8.10 0.94 8.63
N GLU A 131 8.73 1.52 7.60
CA GLU A 131 8.46 2.90 7.15
C GLU A 131 7.02 3.07 6.69
N ARG A 132 6.49 2.12 5.90
CA ARG A 132 5.11 2.15 5.43
C ARG A 132 4.12 2.07 6.59
N TYR A 133 4.34 1.17 7.55
CA TYR A 133 3.52 1.10 8.77
C TYR A 133 3.58 2.40 9.56
N SER A 134 4.80 2.91 9.81
CA SER A 134 5.01 4.14 10.59
C SER A 134 4.33 5.34 9.96
N SER A 135 4.35 5.43 8.63
CA SER A 135 3.68 6.49 7.87
C SER A 135 2.15 6.36 7.91
N PHE A 136 1.63 5.13 7.91
CA PHE A 136 0.20 4.85 7.90
C PHE A 136 -0.49 5.20 9.22
N ILE A 137 0.17 4.98 10.36
CA ILE A 137 -0.44 5.22 11.67
C ILE A 137 -0.42 6.69 12.10
N LEU A 138 0.18 7.60 11.31
CA LEU A 138 0.24 9.02 11.66
C LEU A 138 -1.18 9.62 11.79
N PRO A 139 -1.41 10.48 12.80
CA PRO A 139 -0.44 11.09 13.72
C PRO A 139 -0.11 10.26 14.97
N ALA A 140 -0.68 9.06 15.12
CA ALA A 140 -0.39 8.20 16.27
C ALA A 140 1.06 7.68 16.22
N LYS A 141 1.58 7.30 17.39
CA LYS A 141 2.90 6.68 17.54
C LYS A 141 2.74 5.18 17.75
N PRO A 142 3.71 4.34 17.34
CA PRO A 142 3.63 2.89 17.56
C PRO A 142 3.37 2.50 19.02
N LYS A 143 3.93 3.24 19.97
CA LYS A 143 3.73 3.03 21.42
C LYS A 143 2.29 3.26 21.90
N ALA A 144 1.48 3.97 21.12
CA ALA A 144 0.08 4.24 21.44
C ALA A 144 -0.88 3.20 20.83
N MET A 145 -0.36 2.28 20.01
CA MET A 145 -1.12 1.21 19.40
C MET A 145 -1.11 -0.01 20.31
N THR A 146 -2.24 -0.72 20.39
CA THR A 146 -2.27 -2.05 21.01
C THR A 146 -1.54 -3.06 20.11
N PHE A 147 -1.19 -4.21 20.68
CA PHE A 147 -0.59 -5.28 19.88
C PHE A 147 -1.57 -5.79 18.82
N GLU A 148 -2.84 -5.95 19.18
CA GLU A 148 -3.90 -6.40 18.27
C GLU A 148 -4.13 -5.43 17.11
N ASP A 149 -4.26 -4.12 17.40
CA ASP A 149 -4.45 -3.10 16.36
C ASP A 149 -3.26 -3.04 15.41
N THR A 150 -2.04 -3.23 15.94
CA THR A 150 -0.82 -3.28 15.14
C THR A 150 -0.84 -4.48 14.19
N VAL A 151 -1.17 -5.67 14.68
CA VAL A 151 -1.29 -6.88 13.85
C VAL A 151 -2.36 -6.70 12.78
N ASN A 152 -3.53 -6.15 13.11
CA ASN A 152 -4.61 -5.91 12.16
C ASN A 152 -4.21 -4.88 11.09
N THR A 153 -3.54 -3.81 11.50
CA THR A 153 -3.01 -2.79 10.58
C THR A 153 -2.00 -3.40 9.62
N LEU A 154 -1.07 -4.22 10.11
CA LEU A 154 -0.07 -4.90 9.28
C LEU A 154 -0.70 -5.95 8.34
N LYS A 155 -1.72 -6.69 8.80
CA LYS A 155 -2.51 -7.59 7.95
C LYS A 155 -3.20 -6.83 6.81
N GLY A 156 -3.68 -5.61 7.06
CA GLY A 156 -4.28 -4.74 6.04
C GLY A 156 -3.25 -4.18 5.06
N LEU A 157 -2.14 -3.63 5.55
CA LEU A 157 -1.10 -2.98 4.73
C LEU A 157 -0.30 -3.96 3.87
N PHE A 158 -0.09 -5.17 4.38
CA PHE A 158 0.75 -6.20 3.77
C PHE A 158 -0.04 -7.49 3.54
N GLY A 159 -1.34 -7.34 3.31
CA GLY A 159 -2.24 -8.42 2.96
C GLY A 159 -2.14 -8.81 1.49
N ALA A 160 -2.91 -9.83 1.13
CA ALA A 160 -3.18 -10.11 -0.27
C ALA A 160 -4.05 -8.98 -0.84
N THR A 161 -3.62 -8.39 -1.95
CA THR A 161 -4.38 -7.35 -2.69
C THR A 161 -5.55 -7.94 -3.48
N GLU A 162 -5.68 -9.27 -3.47
CA GLU A 162 -6.63 -10.00 -4.29
C GLU A 162 -8.02 -10.08 -3.63
N SER A 163 -9.06 -9.77 -4.41
CA SER A 163 -10.45 -9.89 -3.98
C SER A 163 -10.88 -11.33 -3.74
N VAL A 164 -11.93 -11.52 -2.93
CA VAL A 164 -12.53 -12.84 -2.67
C VAL A 164 -12.99 -13.50 -3.97
N VAL A 165 -13.59 -12.72 -4.89
CA VAL A 165 -14.02 -13.22 -6.21
C VAL A 165 -12.83 -13.73 -7.03
N SER A 166 -11.70 -13.04 -6.99
CA SER A 166 -10.48 -13.45 -7.69
C SER A 166 -9.91 -14.77 -7.14
N LYS A 167 -9.84 -14.91 -5.80
CA LYS A 167 -9.44 -16.16 -5.14
C LYS A 167 -10.37 -17.31 -5.54
N ARG A 168 -11.69 -17.05 -5.54
CA ARG A 168 -12.71 -18.02 -5.93
C ARG A 168 -12.55 -18.48 -7.38
N TYR A 169 -12.37 -17.52 -8.28
CA TYR A 169 -12.14 -17.78 -9.69
C TYR A 169 -10.87 -18.61 -9.90
N ARG A 170 -9.75 -18.26 -9.27
CA ARG A 170 -8.50 -19.01 -9.34
C ARG A 170 -8.67 -20.47 -8.90
N CYS A 171 -9.35 -20.70 -7.79
CA CYS A 171 -9.60 -22.05 -7.29
C CYS A 171 -10.35 -22.92 -8.32
N LEU A 172 -11.37 -22.35 -8.97
CA LEU A 172 -12.16 -23.07 -9.99
C LEU A 172 -11.39 -23.31 -11.30
N GLN A 173 -10.40 -22.47 -11.60
CA GLN A 173 -9.51 -22.65 -12.75
C GLN A 173 -8.28 -23.50 -12.44
N ASN A 174 -8.13 -24.01 -11.21
CA ASN A 174 -6.96 -24.79 -10.82
C ASN A 174 -6.92 -26.12 -11.58
N VAL A 175 -5.83 -26.35 -12.30
CA VAL A 175 -5.54 -27.60 -13.02
C VAL A 175 -4.17 -28.10 -12.59
N LYS A 176 -4.03 -29.41 -12.41
CA LYS A 176 -2.74 -30.03 -12.09
C LYS A 176 -1.75 -29.78 -13.23
N GLN A 177 -0.54 -29.35 -12.89
CA GLN A 177 0.51 -29.16 -13.89
C GLN A 177 1.12 -30.52 -14.29
N PRO A 178 1.63 -30.67 -15.53
CA PRO A 178 2.27 -31.91 -15.97
C PRO A 178 3.50 -32.30 -15.14
N THR A 179 4.26 -31.31 -14.67
CA THR A 179 5.51 -31.48 -13.90
C THR A 179 5.29 -31.61 -12.39
N GLU A 180 4.07 -31.43 -11.91
CA GLU A 180 3.75 -31.40 -10.48
C GLU A 180 3.37 -32.79 -9.97
N ASP A 181 3.83 -33.15 -8.77
CA ASP A 181 3.44 -34.40 -8.12
C ASP A 181 2.05 -34.28 -7.44
N HIS A 182 1.44 -35.42 -7.13
CA HIS A 182 0.09 -35.46 -6.58
C HIS A 182 -0.03 -34.85 -5.18
N VAL A 183 1.00 -34.96 -4.34
CA VAL A 183 0.97 -34.43 -2.98
C VAL A 183 1.04 -32.91 -3.03
N THR A 184 1.96 -32.35 -3.81
CA THR A 184 2.05 -30.90 -4.05
C THR A 184 0.74 -30.35 -4.62
N TYR A 185 0.14 -31.05 -5.59
CA TYR A 185 -1.15 -30.66 -6.13
C TYR A 185 -2.26 -30.68 -5.08
N ALA A 186 -2.34 -31.72 -4.25
CA ALA A 186 -3.31 -31.82 -3.16
C ALA A 186 -3.13 -30.68 -2.13
N CYS A 187 -1.89 -30.35 -1.77
CA CYS A 187 -1.58 -29.20 -0.92
C CYS A 187 -2.06 -27.88 -1.55
N ARG A 188 -1.84 -27.69 -2.86
CA ARG A 188 -2.32 -26.49 -3.58
C ARG A 188 -3.85 -26.43 -3.61
N VAL A 189 -4.53 -27.54 -3.90
CA VAL A 189 -6.00 -27.63 -3.87
C VAL A 189 -6.54 -27.25 -2.50
N ASN A 190 -5.98 -27.83 -1.42
CA ASN A 190 -6.42 -27.53 -0.07
C ASN A 190 -6.26 -26.04 0.27
N LYS A 191 -5.11 -25.45 -0.06
CA LYS A 191 -4.86 -24.01 0.14
C LYS A 191 -5.89 -23.15 -0.60
N LEU A 192 -6.12 -23.44 -1.88
CA LEU A 192 -7.08 -22.69 -2.70
C LEU A 192 -8.51 -22.82 -2.18
N CYS A 193 -8.93 -24.00 -1.71
CA CYS A 193 -10.26 -24.22 -1.15
C CYS A 193 -10.48 -23.50 0.19
N VAL A 194 -9.44 -23.38 1.03
CA VAL A 194 -9.50 -22.57 2.26
C VAL A 194 -9.65 -21.08 1.91
N GLU A 195 -8.84 -20.58 0.97
CA GLU A 195 -8.91 -19.20 0.47
C GLU A 195 -10.23 -18.88 -0.28
N PHE A 196 -10.88 -19.90 -0.85
CA PHE A 196 -12.17 -19.80 -1.54
C PHE A 196 -13.34 -19.50 -0.56
N GLU A 197 -13.18 -19.89 0.70
CA GLU A 197 -14.21 -19.76 1.76
C GLU A 197 -15.54 -20.46 1.40
N LEU A 198 -15.45 -21.73 0.98
CA LEU A 198 -16.58 -22.49 0.42
C LEU A 198 -17.82 -22.51 1.34
N ALA A 199 -17.62 -22.62 2.65
CA ALA A 199 -18.70 -22.69 3.63
C ALA A 199 -19.54 -21.41 3.71
N LYS A 200 -19.00 -20.26 3.26
CA LYS A 200 -19.72 -18.97 3.27
C LYS A 200 -20.50 -18.72 1.98
N LEU A 201 -20.39 -19.61 0.98
CA LEU A 201 -20.95 -19.41 -0.34
C LEU A 201 -22.39 -19.91 -0.40
N THR A 202 -23.30 -19.11 -0.97
CA THR A 202 -24.66 -19.58 -1.26
C THR A 202 -24.68 -20.41 -2.54
N GLU A 203 -25.73 -21.22 -2.70
CA GLU A 203 -25.92 -22.03 -3.90
C GLU A 203 -25.98 -21.16 -5.17
N ASP A 204 -26.66 -20.01 -5.11
CA ASP A 204 -26.77 -19.10 -6.24
C ASP A 204 -25.47 -18.35 -6.53
N GLN A 205 -24.69 -17.97 -5.52
CA GLN A 205 -23.35 -17.44 -5.72
C GLN A 205 -22.44 -18.48 -6.39
N PHE A 206 -22.55 -19.76 -6.02
CA PHE A 206 -21.81 -20.85 -6.66
C PHE A 206 -22.19 -21.01 -8.14
N LYS A 207 -23.50 -21.05 -8.44
CA LYS A 207 -24.01 -21.10 -9.82
C LYS A 207 -23.46 -19.93 -10.66
N CYS A 208 -23.47 -18.73 -10.11
CA CYS A 208 -22.94 -17.53 -10.78
C CYS A 208 -21.44 -17.67 -11.10
N LEU A 209 -20.64 -18.15 -10.15
CA LEU A 209 -19.20 -18.38 -10.37
C LEU A 209 -18.96 -19.45 -11.45
N VAL A 210 -19.69 -20.56 -11.40
CA VAL A 210 -19.61 -21.63 -12.42
C VAL A 210 -19.96 -21.09 -13.81
N TYR A 211 -21.02 -20.29 -13.91
CA TYR A 211 -21.43 -19.64 -15.15
C TYR A 211 -20.32 -18.76 -15.74
N VAL A 212 -19.75 -17.87 -14.93
CA VAL A 212 -18.67 -16.96 -15.36
C VAL A 212 -17.38 -17.71 -15.69
N CYS A 213 -17.04 -18.78 -14.97
CA CYS A 213 -15.88 -19.62 -15.27
C CYS A 213 -16.03 -20.40 -16.58
N GLY A 214 -17.28 -20.67 -17.01
CA GLY A 214 -17.59 -21.32 -18.28
C GLY A 214 -17.40 -20.41 -19.50
N LEU A 215 -17.44 -19.10 -19.33
CA LEU A 215 -17.19 -18.13 -20.40
C LEU A 215 -15.68 -18.09 -20.70
N LYS A 216 -15.18 -18.97 -21.59
CA LYS A 216 -13.75 -19.08 -21.91
C LYS A 216 -13.31 -18.33 -23.16
N SER A 217 -14.25 -17.93 -24.03
CA SER A 217 -13.93 -17.24 -25.27
C SER A 217 -13.34 -15.85 -25.02
N GLU A 218 -12.41 -15.41 -25.87
CA GLU A 218 -11.90 -14.03 -25.88
C GLU A 218 -13.01 -13.00 -26.18
N ASN A 219 -14.03 -13.41 -26.97
CA ASN A 219 -15.17 -12.55 -27.27
C ASN A 219 -15.99 -12.15 -26.03
N ASP A 220 -15.90 -12.98 -24.97
CA ASP A 220 -16.61 -12.79 -23.71
C ASP A 220 -15.73 -12.12 -22.64
N ALA A 221 -14.47 -11.76 -22.93
CA ALA A 221 -13.55 -11.23 -21.92
C ALA A 221 -14.08 -9.96 -21.22
N GLU A 222 -14.67 -9.04 -22.01
CA GLU A 222 -15.28 -7.82 -21.48
C GLU A 222 -16.53 -8.13 -20.64
N ILE A 223 -17.39 -9.04 -21.12
CA ILE A 223 -18.60 -9.47 -20.42
C ILE A 223 -18.21 -10.15 -19.11
N ARG A 224 -17.27 -11.09 -19.14
CA ARG A 224 -16.71 -11.79 -17.98
C ARG A 224 -16.21 -10.82 -16.93
N THR A 225 -15.49 -9.77 -17.33
CA THR A 225 -15.01 -8.72 -16.42
C THR A 225 -16.16 -7.99 -15.74
N ARG A 226 -17.19 -7.59 -16.50
CA ARG A 226 -18.39 -6.91 -15.96
C ARG A 226 -19.20 -7.79 -15.02
N LEU A 227 -19.37 -9.06 -15.36
CA LEU A 227 -20.08 -10.03 -14.53
C LEU A 227 -19.33 -10.30 -13.22
N LEU A 228 -18.00 -10.38 -13.25
CA LEU A 228 -17.18 -10.51 -12.04
C LEU A 228 -17.34 -9.30 -11.10
N SER A 229 -17.34 -8.07 -11.63
CA SER A 229 -17.61 -6.87 -10.83
C SER A 229 -18.99 -6.92 -10.18
N LYS A 230 -20.02 -7.35 -10.92
CA LYS A 230 -21.38 -7.46 -10.38
C LYS A 230 -21.50 -8.50 -9.25
N ILE A 231 -20.78 -9.62 -9.35
CA ILE A 231 -20.71 -10.65 -8.30
C ILE A 231 -19.98 -10.12 -7.05
N GLU A 232 -19.02 -9.20 -7.22
CA GLU A 232 -18.28 -8.61 -6.10
C GLU A 232 -19.09 -7.53 -5.36
N GLU A 233 -19.93 -6.78 -6.06
CA GLU A 233 -20.72 -5.69 -5.48
C GLU A 233 -21.94 -6.15 -4.68
N GLN A 234 -22.59 -7.25 -5.07
CA GLN A 234 -23.85 -7.68 -4.47
C GLN A 234 -24.14 -9.18 -4.70
N ASP A 235 -25.00 -9.73 -3.84
CA ASP A 235 -25.50 -11.09 -3.99
C ASP A 235 -26.51 -11.17 -5.12
N VAL A 236 -26.09 -11.79 -6.22
CA VAL A 236 -26.92 -11.99 -7.42
C VAL A 236 -27.32 -13.43 -7.60
N THR A 237 -28.52 -13.64 -8.15
CA THR A 237 -28.96 -14.95 -8.64
C THR A 237 -28.42 -15.22 -10.04
N LEU A 238 -28.36 -16.49 -10.43
CA LEU A 238 -27.95 -16.87 -11.79
C LEU A 238 -28.83 -16.20 -12.86
N GLN A 239 -30.13 -16.07 -12.61
CA GLN A 239 -31.06 -15.40 -13.51
C GLN A 239 -30.66 -13.93 -13.72
N GLN A 240 -30.48 -13.19 -12.63
CA GLN A 240 -30.08 -11.77 -12.68
C GLN A 240 -28.73 -11.56 -13.36
N LEU A 241 -27.83 -12.54 -13.23
CA LEU A 241 -26.54 -12.51 -13.91
C LEU A 241 -26.68 -12.79 -15.42
N SER A 242 -27.56 -13.71 -15.80
CA SER A 242 -27.86 -13.99 -17.22
C SER A 242 -28.57 -12.82 -17.90
N ASP A 243 -29.49 -12.15 -17.20
CA ASP A 243 -30.18 -10.96 -17.70
C ASP A 243 -29.19 -9.81 -17.92
N GLU A 244 -28.20 -9.67 -17.02
CA GLU A 244 -27.11 -8.72 -17.18
C GLU A 244 -26.25 -9.04 -18.40
N CYS A 245 -25.89 -10.31 -18.60
CA CYS A 245 -25.15 -10.76 -19.77
C CYS A 245 -25.89 -10.39 -21.06
N GLN A 246 -27.19 -10.66 -21.12
CA GLN A 246 -28.02 -10.31 -22.28
C GLN A 246 -28.07 -8.78 -22.50
N ARG A 247 -28.21 -8.00 -21.42
CA ARG A 247 -28.18 -6.53 -21.48
C ARG A 247 -26.85 -6.03 -22.05
N LEU A 248 -25.72 -6.59 -21.63
CA LEU A 248 -24.39 -6.24 -22.13
C LEU A 248 -24.22 -6.62 -23.61
N LEU A 249 -24.74 -7.77 -24.03
CA LEU A 249 -24.74 -8.19 -25.44
C LEU A 249 -25.54 -7.23 -26.32
N ASN A 250 -26.74 -6.84 -25.87
CA ASN A 250 -27.58 -5.87 -26.58
C ASN A 250 -26.86 -4.51 -26.70
N LEU A 251 -26.23 -4.03 -25.61
CA LEU A 251 -25.45 -2.78 -25.65
C LEU A 251 -24.26 -2.85 -26.61
N LYS A 252 -23.57 -3.99 -26.66
CA LYS A 252 -22.47 -4.21 -27.60
C LYS A 252 -22.96 -4.16 -29.04
N HIS A 253 -24.13 -4.74 -29.32
CA HIS A 253 -24.78 -4.67 -30.62
C HIS A 253 -25.21 -3.24 -30.99
N ASP A 254 -25.86 -2.52 -30.06
CA ASP A 254 -26.29 -1.14 -30.25
C ASP A 254 -25.10 -0.20 -30.51
N ASN A 255 -24.00 -0.37 -29.77
CA ASN A 255 -22.80 0.43 -29.98
C ASN A 255 -22.18 0.17 -31.37
N ALA A 256 -22.15 -1.08 -31.83
CA ALA A 256 -21.71 -1.41 -33.18
C ALA A 256 -22.63 -0.78 -34.26
N MET A 257 -23.93 -0.70 -34.02
CA MET A 257 -24.85 0.03 -34.91
C MET A 257 -24.56 1.54 -34.95
N ILE A 258 -24.22 2.14 -33.82
CA ILE A 258 -23.88 3.58 -33.75
C ILE A 258 -22.54 3.85 -34.45
N GLU A 259 -21.52 3.02 -34.21
CA GLU A 259 -20.20 3.14 -34.84
C GLU A 259 -20.24 2.92 -36.36
N SER A 260 -21.17 2.08 -36.84
CA SER A 260 -21.36 1.83 -38.27
C SER A 260 -22.20 2.90 -38.98
N GLN A 261 -22.81 3.85 -38.26
CA GLN A 261 -23.46 4.99 -38.90
C GLN A 261 -22.41 5.97 -39.48
N PRO A 262 -22.45 6.30 -40.78
CA PRO A 262 -21.55 7.29 -41.34
C PRO A 262 -21.86 8.66 -40.73
N SER A 263 -20.98 9.13 -39.85
CA SER A 263 -21.10 10.47 -39.27
C SER A 263 -21.22 11.53 -40.38
N LEU A 264 -22.10 12.53 -40.20
CA LEU A 264 -22.27 13.65 -41.13
C LEU A 264 -20.97 14.46 -41.36
N VAL A 265 -19.93 14.22 -40.54
CA VAL A 265 -18.57 14.74 -40.73
C VAL A 265 -17.97 14.28 -42.05
N ASN A 266 -18.27 13.03 -42.49
CA ASN A 266 -17.77 12.50 -43.76
C ASN A 266 -18.44 13.15 -44.99
N LYS A 267 -19.67 13.67 -44.86
CA LYS A 267 -20.33 14.43 -45.96
C LYS A 267 -19.70 15.80 -46.17
N VAL A 268 -19.25 16.46 -45.11
CA VAL A 268 -18.53 17.73 -45.25
C VAL A 268 -17.20 17.49 -45.96
N GLN A 269 -16.43 16.45 -45.61
CA GLN A 269 -15.17 16.17 -46.30
C GLN A 269 -15.33 15.90 -47.81
N GLN A 270 -16.33 15.11 -48.22
CA GLN A 270 -16.64 14.87 -49.63
C GLN A 270 -17.06 16.16 -50.37
N GLN A 271 -17.81 17.03 -49.71
CA GLN A 271 -18.27 18.29 -50.30
C GLN A 271 -17.12 19.29 -50.54
N TRP A 272 -16.05 19.22 -49.74
CA TRP A 272 -14.83 20.03 -49.95
C TRP A 272 -13.95 19.44 -51.06
N GLU A 273 -13.89 18.12 -51.19
CA GLU A 273 -13.19 17.43 -52.29
C GLU A 273 -13.86 17.68 -53.66
N ASP A 274 -15.20 17.68 -53.72
CA ASP A 274 -15.95 18.01 -54.94
C ASP A 274 -15.81 19.49 -55.34
N ARG A 275 -15.77 20.41 -54.37
CA ARG A 275 -15.48 21.83 -54.63
C ARG A 275 -14.03 22.06 -55.06
N GLY A 276 -13.08 21.25 -54.61
CA GLY A 276 -11.67 21.30 -55.03
C GLY A 276 -11.42 20.85 -56.47
N ARG A 277 -12.25 19.94 -57.01
CA ARG A 277 -12.15 19.47 -58.41
C ARG A 277 -12.55 20.52 -59.46
N GLY A 278 -13.30 21.56 -59.08
CA GLY A 278 -13.74 22.63 -60.00
C GLY A 278 -12.70 23.71 -60.31
N ILE A 279 -11.66 23.86 -59.48
CA ILE A 279 -10.68 24.97 -59.59
C ILE A 279 -9.52 24.61 -60.55
N GLY A 280 -9.29 23.32 -60.80
CA GLY A 280 -8.16 22.83 -61.60
C GLY A 280 -8.24 23.08 -63.12
N LYS A 281 -9.37 23.58 -63.66
CA LYS A 281 -9.54 23.80 -65.11
C LYS A 281 -9.17 25.21 -65.59
N ALA A 282 -8.98 26.18 -64.69
CA ALA A 282 -8.64 27.55 -65.07
C ALA A 282 -7.13 27.81 -65.22
N GLN A 283 -6.26 26.92 -64.72
CA GLN A 283 -4.81 27.15 -64.66
C GLN A 283 -4.02 26.60 -65.86
N GLN A 284 -4.64 25.81 -66.74
CA GLN A 284 -3.98 25.24 -67.93
C GLN A 284 -3.98 26.14 -69.18
N GLN A 285 -4.71 27.26 -69.18
CA GLN A 285 -4.79 28.14 -70.36
C GLN A 285 -3.74 29.28 -70.41
N TRP A 286 -2.95 29.52 -69.36
CA TRP A 286 -1.99 30.63 -69.33
C TRP A 286 -0.52 30.23 -69.53
N ALA A 287 -0.21 28.93 -69.69
CA ALA A 287 1.16 28.44 -69.78
C ALA A 287 1.72 28.29 -71.22
N ASN A 288 0.95 28.62 -72.27
CA ASN A 288 1.31 28.31 -73.67
C ASN A 288 1.50 29.50 -74.61
N ARG A 289 1.78 30.71 -74.09
CA ARG A 289 2.19 31.85 -74.92
C ARG A 289 3.45 32.53 -74.37
N GLY A 290 4.58 32.27 -75.03
CA GLY A 290 5.74 33.17 -75.02
C GLY A 290 7.00 32.64 -74.34
N ARG A 291 7.70 31.68 -74.99
CA ARG A 291 9.16 31.59 -74.89
C ARG A 291 9.75 31.75 -76.28
N GLY A 292 10.49 32.82 -76.49
CA GLY A 292 11.30 33.03 -77.69
C GLY A 292 12.16 34.28 -77.57
N HIS A 293 13.48 34.07 -77.52
CA HIS A 293 14.59 35.01 -77.77
C HIS A 293 14.77 36.21 -76.81
N ASP A 294 15.94 36.79 -76.55
CA ASP A 294 17.38 36.49 -76.62
C ASP A 294 18.06 37.80 -76.15
N LYS A 295 19.29 37.68 -75.63
CA LYS A 295 20.34 38.73 -75.51
C LYS A 295 20.21 39.95 -74.57
N GLN A 296 21.24 40.00 -73.70
CA GLN A 296 22.22 41.10 -73.55
C GLN A 296 21.79 42.30 -72.69
N GLN A 297 22.44 42.50 -71.53
CA GLN A 297 23.61 43.38 -71.38
C GLN A 297 23.91 43.70 -69.89
N GLN A 298 25.20 43.61 -69.55
CA GLN A 298 26.01 44.31 -68.53
C GLN A 298 25.42 45.00 -67.29
N GLN A 299 26.05 44.64 -66.16
CA GLN A 299 26.68 45.50 -65.13
C GLN A 299 25.91 46.72 -64.59
N LEU A 300 25.73 46.78 -63.26
CA LEU A 300 26.55 47.63 -62.36
C LEU A 300 26.05 47.55 -60.91
N ASP A 301 26.98 47.83 -60.01
CA ASP A 301 26.97 47.83 -58.55
C ASP A 301 25.74 48.38 -57.82
N ARG A 302 25.47 47.84 -56.62
CA ARG A 302 25.78 48.52 -55.33
C ARG A 302 25.12 47.78 -54.16
N GLY A 303 25.93 47.50 -53.15
CA GLY A 303 25.54 46.75 -51.96
C GLY A 303 24.60 47.48 -51.00
N ARG A 304 24.15 46.73 -50.00
CA ARG A 304 23.72 47.29 -48.72
C ARG A 304 23.78 46.23 -47.62
N ASP A 305 24.70 46.46 -46.69
CA ASP A 305 24.79 45.87 -45.36
C ASP A 305 23.53 46.07 -44.50
N LYS A 306 23.25 45.07 -43.66
CA LYS A 306 23.00 45.18 -42.19
C LYS A 306 22.69 43.76 -41.66
N LYS A 307 23.51 43.18 -40.77
CA LYS A 307 23.44 43.29 -39.28
C LYS A 307 22.01 43.02 -38.78
N GLN A 308 21.73 42.15 -37.80
CA GLN A 308 22.51 41.67 -36.67
C GLN A 308 21.68 40.59 -35.95
N ASP A 309 22.37 39.62 -35.36
CA ASP A 309 22.21 39.08 -34.00
C ASP A 309 20.85 39.22 -33.29
N ARG A 310 20.31 38.10 -32.78
CA ARG A 310 20.42 37.77 -31.34
C ARG A 310 19.68 36.47 -30.99
N SER A 311 20.45 35.57 -30.43
CA SER A 311 20.07 34.54 -29.47
C SER A 311 19.21 35.10 -28.33
N SER A 312 18.15 34.40 -27.94
CA SER A 312 17.64 34.30 -26.56
C SER A 312 16.62 33.18 -26.47
N SER A 313 16.96 32.09 -25.76
CA SER A 313 15.97 31.19 -25.17
C SER A 313 15.16 31.94 -24.11
N PRO A 314 13.89 31.56 -23.88
CA PRO A 314 13.61 30.89 -22.61
C PRO A 314 12.56 29.77 -22.70
N SER A 315 12.77 28.72 -21.91
CA SER A 315 11.79 27.69 -21.50
C SER A 315 10.69 28.28 -20.58
N PRO A 316 9.71 27.49 -20.08
CA PRO A 316 8.89 26.44 -20.68
C PRO A 316 7.36 26.76 -20.53
N VAL A 317 6.52 26.31 -21.45
CA VAL A 317 5.04 26.33 -21.26
C VAL A 317 4.46 24.93 -21.44
N ARG A 318 3.71 24.53 -20.42
CA ARG A 318 2.95 23.29 -20.29
C ARG A 318 1.59 23.44 -21.00
N SER A 319 1.14 22.33 -21.59
CA SER A 319 -0.25 22.00 -21.98
C SER A 319 -0.70 22.38 -23.40
N THR A 320 -0.89 21.39 -24.27
CA THR A 320 -2.22 20.81 -24.59
C THR A 320 -2.11 19.90 -25.83
N LYS A 321 -2.97 18.87 -25.85
CA LYS A 321 -3.14 17.91 -26.94
C LYS A 321 -3.51 18.65 -28.24
N GLY A 322 -2.59 18.67 -29.19
CA GLY A 322 -2.83 19.04 -30.58
C GLY A 322 -1.57 18.78 -31.37
N ARG A 323 -1.47 17.63 -32.06
CA ARG A 323 -0.32 17.36 -32.94
C ARG A 323 -0.31 18.42 -34.03
N ASN A 324 0.61 19.36 -33.94
CA ASN A 324 0.78 20.42 -34.91
C ASN A 324 1.12 19.77 -36.26
N ARG A 325 0.28 20.00 -37.28
CA ARG A 325 0.26 19.27 -38.56
C ARG A 325 1.52 19.46 -39.42
N TRP A 326 2.50 20.21 -38.92
CA TRP A 326 3.76 20.60 -39.58
C TRP A 326 5.02 20.22 -38.79
N ALA A 327 4.91 19.44 -37.71
CA ALA A 327 6.07 18.90 -37.03
C ALA A 327 6.65 17.71 -37.81
N CYS A 328 7.97 17.65 -37.94
CA CYS A 328 8.71 16.56 -38.56
C CYS A 328 8.46 15.26 -37.80
N TRP A 329 7.98 14.21 -38.47
CA TRP A 329 7.69 12.93 -37.81
C TRP A 329 8.93 12.14 -37.38
N LEU A 330 10.12 12.55 -37.82
CA LEU A 330 11.40 11.92 -37.45
C LEU A 330 11.90 12.41 -36.08
N CYS A 331 11.67 13.69 -35.73
CA CYS A 331 12.26 14.28 -34.53
C CYS A 331 11.39 15.35 -33.81
N GLY A 332 10.20 15.67 -34.33
CA GLY A 332 9.30 16.70 -33.81
C GLY A 332 9.64 18.15 -34.18
N GLY A 333 10.73 18.40 -34.91
CA GLY A 333 11.17 19.74 -35.30
C GLY A 333 10.32 20.38 -36.41
N LEU A 334 10.34 21.71 -36.54
CA LEU A 334 9.58 22.44 -37.57
C LEU A 334 10.34 22.49 -38.90
N HIS A 335 10.54 21.34 -39.53
CA HIS A 335 11.15 21.20 -40.85
C HIS A 335 10.55 20.03 -41.63
N LYS A 336 10.83 19.95 -42.94
CA LYS A 336 10.42 18.81 -43.77
C LYS A 336 11.28 17.59 -43.43
N ALA A 337 10.67 16.41 -43.28
CA ALA A 337 11.36 15.17 -42.93
C ALA A 337 12.58 14.84 -43.81
N ARG A 338 12.53 15.14 -45.11
CA ARG A 338 13.65 14.99 -46.05
C ARG A 338 14.90 15.83 -45.75
N ASN A 339 14.79 16.81 -44.86
CA ASN A 339 15.88 17.70 -44.44
C ASN A 339 16.21 17.46 -42.96
N CYS A 340 15.80 16.33 -42.39
CA CYS A 340 16.03 16.02 -40.99
C CYS A 340 17.37 15.30 -40.82
N GLU A 341 18.18 15.75 -39.86
CA GLU A 341 19.45 15.11 -39.51
C GLU A 341 19.27 13.67 -39.00
N TYR A 342 18.08 13.35 -38.49
CA TYR A 342 17.75 12.01 -38.00
C TYR A 342 17.28 11.05 -39.10
N GLN A 343 17.39 11.43 -40.38
CA GLN A 343 16.99 10.58 -41.51
C GLN A 343 17.84 9.29 -41.61
N ASP A 344 19.13 9.38 -41.27
CA ASP A 344 20.06 8.23 -41.29
C ASP A 344 20.52 7.82 -39.88
N TYR A 345 19.87 8.37 -38.84
CA TYR A 345 20.17 8.06 -37.45
C TYR A 345 19.53 6.73 -37.02
N ARG A 346 20.27 5.92 -36.28
CA ARG A 346 19.79 4.65 -35.71
C ARG A 346 19.24 4.87 -34.32
N CYS A 347 17.94 4.65 -34.14
CA CYS A 347 17.24 4.83 -32.88
C CYS A 347 17.75 3.83 -31.83
N ALA A 348 18.12 4.30 -30.63
CA ALA A 348 18.55 3.41 -29.55
C ALA A 348 17.42 2.54 -28.97
N ASP A 349 16.15 2.97 -29.10
CA ASP A 349 15.00 2.28 -28.49
C ASP A 349 14.50 1.09 -29.31
N CYS A 350 14.53 1.18 -30.65
CA CYS A 350 14.03 0.12 -31.55
C CYS A 350 15.06 -0.36 -32.58
N ASN A 351 16.27 0.20 -32.57
CA ASN A 351 17.38 -0.14 -33.46
C ASN A 351 17.14 0.12 -34.98
N GLU A 352 16.02 0.73 -35.34
CA GLU A 352 15.65 1.11 -36.71
C GLU A 352 16.24 2.46 -37.13
N ILE A 353 16.47 2.63 -38.44
CA ILE A 353 17.06 3.85 -39.01
C ILE A 353 15.97 4.84 -39.42
N GLY A 354 16.21 6.12 -39.17
CA GLY A 354 15.38 7.19 -39.68
C GLY A 354 14.32 7.67 -38.69
N HIS A 355 14.69 7.91 -37.43
CA HIS A 355 13.95 8.72 -36.46
C HIS A 355 14.75 8.84 -35.14
N ARG A 356 14.38 9.80 -34.28
CA ARG A 356 14.91 10.01 -32.93
C ARG A 356 14.20 9.15 -31.88
N GLU A 357 14.88 8.86 -30.78
CA GLU A 357 14.29 8.21 -29.58
C GLU A 357 12.98 8.90 -29.17
N GLY A 358 11.98 8.09 -28.83
CA GLY A 358 10.61 8.54 -28.53
C GLY A 358 9.70 8.78 -29.74
N TYR A 359 10.18 8.67 -30.98
CA TYR A 359 9.38 8.81 -32.22
C TYR A 359 9.15 7.50 -32.98
N CYS A 360 9.47 6.34 -32.38
CA CYS A 360 9.37 5.02 -33.01
C CYS A 360 8.00 4.72 -33.63
N ARG A 361 6.90 5.00 -32.90
CA ARG A 361 5.52 4.83 -33.39
C ARG A 361 5.19 5.69 -34.63
N SER A 362 5.80 6.87 -34.75
CA SER A 362 5.59 7.74 -35.91
C SER A 362 6.34 7.23 -37.15
N SER A 363 7.46 6.53 -36.94
CA SER A 363 8.26 5.91 -38.01
C SER A 363 7.62 4.62 -38.55
N GLU A 364 7.03 3.81 -37.67
CA GLU A 364 6.40 2.52 -37.98
C GLU A 364 5.24 2.66 -39.00
N SER A 365 4.52 3.78 -38.90
CA SER A 365 3.42 4.14 -39.81
C SER A 365 3.88 4.39 -41.26
N PHE A 366 5.16 4.72 -41.48
CA PHE A 366 5.68 5.12 -42.78
C PHE A 366 6.42 3.99 -43.51
N TYR A 367 7.14 3.13 -42.77
CA TYR A 367 7.89 2.01 -43.35
C TYR A 367 6.98 0.85 -43.80
N HIS A 368 5.95 0.50 -43.03
CA HIS A 368 4.96 -0.50 -43.45
C HIS A 368 4.11 -0.08 -44.66
N GLY A 369 4.06 1.22 -44.97
CA GLY A 369 3.44 1.74 -46.19
C GLY A 369 4.29 1.52 -47.46
N ARG A 370 5.60 1.29 -47.32
CA ARG A 370 6.53 1.12 -48.44
C ARG A 370 6.70 -0.34 -48.84
N GLU A 371 6.68 -1.27 -47.87
CA GLU A 371 6.72 -2.72 -48.11
C GLU A 371 5.51 -3.20 -48.92
N LYS A 372 4.30 -2.70 -48.61
CA LYS A 372 3.08 -3.00 -49.41
C LYS A 372 3.13 -2.46 -50.84
N LYS A 373 3.98 -1.48 -51.13
CA LYS A 373 4.09 -0.86 -52.45
C LYS A 373 5.14 -1.54 -53.32
N THR A 374 6.13 -2.21 -52.73
CA THR A 374 7.12 -3.01 -53.45
C THR A 374 6.58 -4.39 -53.84
N GLU A 375 5.68 -4.99 -53.06
CA GLU A 375 5.02 -6.26 -53.42
C GLU A 375 4.03 -6.11 -54.60
N ALA A 376 3.40 -4.94 -54.74
CA ALA A 376 2.46 -4.66 -55.83
C ALA A 376 3.12 -4.41 -57.20
N VAL A 377 4.43 -4.22 -57.27
CA VAL A 377 5.16 -3.98 -58.55
C VAL A 377 5.79 -5.27 -59.10
N SER A 378 5.91 -6.34 -58.31
CA SER A 378 6.42 -7.65 -58.76
C SER A 378 5.32 -8.62 -59.22
N SER A 379 4.06 -8.17 -59.30
CA SER A 379 2.91 -8.99 -59.72
C SER A 379 2.13 -8.38 -60.89
N ASN A 380 2.83 -7.79 -61.85
CA ASN A 380 2.24 -7.33 -63.13
C ASN A 380 3.14 -7.69 -64.31
#